data_AF-A0A1N6X0T8-F1
#
_entry.id   AF-A0A1N6X0T8-F1
#
_cell.length_a   1.000
_cell.length_b   1.000
_cell.length_c   1.000
_cell.angle_alpha   90.00
_cell.angle_beta   90.00
_cell.angle_gamma   90.00
#
_symmetry.space_group_name_H-M   'P 1'
#
loop_
_entity.id
_entity.type
_entity.pdbx_description
1 polymer ?
#
loop_
_entity_poly.entity_id
_entity_poly.type
_entity_poly.pdbx_seq_one_letter_code
_entity_poly.pdbx_strand_id
1 'polypeptide(L)'
;MDKAAQTMIDNLEKNTGKSLEEWIQIVQSTGLQKHGEIVKFLKNDHGFTHGFANMVALKAKGSDAGSAENPEDLVEKQYKGKEQLLPIYEALVAQLKQFGDEVELAPKNAYVSVRSKKQFALIQPSTKTRLDVGINLRGREAEGRLENSGSFNAMCSHRVRLQNAEEIDTDLIGWLKAAYEEAR
;
A
#
# COMPACT_ATOMS: atom_id res chain seq x y z
N MET A 1 8.41 -2.46 10.67
CA MET A 1 7.14 -1.71 10.78
C MET A 1 7.39 -0.24 10.50
N ASP A 2 6.44 0.46 9.88
CA ASP A 2 6.55 1.90 9.60
C ASP A 2 6.58 2.73 10.91
N LYS A 3 7.36 3.81 10.96
CA LYS A 3 7.51 4.68 12.15
C LYS A 3 6.19 5.29 12.63
N ALA A 4 5.27 5.56 11.71
CA ALA A 4 3.93 6.04 12.04
C ALA A 4 3.09 4.95 12.72
N ALA A 5 3.24 3.68 12.29
CA ALA A 5 2.57 2.56 12.91
C ALA A 5 3.05 2.34 14.35
N GLN A 6 4.36 2.43 14.59
CA GLN A 6 4.91 2.31 15.95
C GLN A 6 4.39 3.42 16.87
N THR A 7 4.44 4.67 16.42
CA THR A 7 3.89 5.81 17.18
C THR A 7 2.41 5.60 17.54
N MET A 8 1.63 4.97 16.66
CA MET A 8 0.22 4.70 16.93
C MET A 8 0.03 3.59 17.98
N ILE A 9 0.89 2.57 17.99
CA ILE A 9 0.90 1.50 19.01
C ILE A 9 1.29 2.07 20.36
N ASP A 10 2.36 2.87 20.43
CA ASP A 10 2.81 3.48 21.69
C ASP A 10 1.72 4.39 22.28
N ASN A 11 1.02 5.14 21.41
CA ASN A 11 -0.11 5.97 21.84
C ASN A 11 -1.33 5.13 22.25
N LEU A 12 -1.59 3.99 21.63
CA LEU A 12 -2.68 3.10 22.05
C LEU A 12 -2.47 2.69 23.51
N GLU A 13 -1.28 2.21 23.85
CA GLU A 13 -0.95 1.77 25.21
C GLU A 13 -1.06 2.93 26.19
N LYS A 14 -0.51 4.10 25.85
CA LYS A 14 -0.61 5.30 26.69
C LYS A 14 -2.05 5.73 26.96
N ASN A 15 -2.95 5.60 26.00
CA ASN A 15 -4.34 6.06 26.12
C ASN A 15 -5.27 5.01 26.74
N THR A 16 -4.96 3.73 26.63
CA THR A 16 -5.86 2.62 27.01
C THR A 16 -5.33 1.79 28.18
N GLY A 17 -4.05 1.95 28.54
CA GLY A 17 -3.38 1.23 29.61
C GLY A 17 -3.08 -0.23 29.31
N LYS A 18 -3.18 -0.67 28.05
CA LYS A 18 -2.91 -2.03 27.60
C LYS A 18 -2.16 -2.01 26.27
N SER A 19 -1.23 -2.94 26.10
CA SER A 19 -0.51 -3.17 24.86
C SER A 19 -1.44 -3.59 23.72
N LEU A 20 -0.94 -3.49 22.49
CA LEU A 20 -1.67 -3.97 21.31
C LEU A 20 -1.98 -5.47 21.42
N GLU A 21 -1.03 -6.27 21.89
CA GLU A 21 -1.13 -7.72 22.03
C GLU A 21 -2.23 -8.11 23.03
N GLU A 22 -2.31 -7.40 24.17
CA GLU A 22 -3.39 -7.61 25.15
C GLU A 22 -4.76 -7.27 24.54
N TRP A 23 -4.87 -6.18 23.79
CA TRP A 23 -6.11 -5.83 23.11
C TRP A 23 -6.52 -6.83 22.04
N ILE A 24 -5.54 -7.38 21.30
CA ILE A 24 -5.79 -8.46 20.33
C ILE A 24 -6.36 -9.69 21.06
N GLN A 25 -5.79 -10.09 22.20
CA GLN A 25 -6.30 -11.22 22.99
C GLN A 25 -7.71 -10.96 23.51
N ILE A 26 -8.00 -9.75 24.01
CA ILE A 26 -9.35 -9.36 24.44
C ILE A 26 -10.34 -9.51 23.28
N VAL A 27 -10.02 -8.96 22.11
CA VAL A 27 -10.88 -9.08 20.92
C VAL A 27 -11.07 -10.54 20.53
N GLN A 28 -10.02 -11.35 20.50
CA GLN A 28 -10.12 -12.78 20.16
C GLN A 28 -11.01 -13.54 21.15
N SER A 29 -10.96 -13.20 22.45
CA SER A 29 -11.79 -13.83 23.48
C SER A 29 -13.29 -13.55 23.33
N THR A 30 -13.66 -12.46 22.65
CA THR A 30 -15.09 -12.14 22.37
C THR A 30 -15.72 -13.06 21.33
N GLY A 31 -14.91 -13.75 20.51
CA GLY A 31 -15.37 -14.54 19.38
C GLY A 31 -15.91 -13.74 18.18
N LEU A 32 -15.88 -12.40 18.23
CA LEU A 32 -16.35 -11.52 17.15
C LEU A 32 -15.50 -11.70 15.88
N GLN A 33 -16.16 -11.92 14.75
CA GLN A 33 -15.48 -12.21 13.47
C GLN A 33 -15.50 -11.03 12.50
N LYS A 34 -16.55 -10.21 12.51
CA LYS A 34 -16.67 -9.11 11.54
C LYS A 34 -15.91 -7.89 12.03
N HIS A 35 -15.17 -7.25 11.12
CA HIS A 35 -14.40 -6.03 11.41
C HIS A 35 -15.26 -4.95 12.07
N GLY A 36 -16.43 -4.69 11.51
CA GLY A 36 -17.35 -3.68 12.04
C GLY A 36 -17.90 -4.01 13.43
N GLU A 37 -18.03 -5.29 13.79
CA GLU A 37 -18.47 -5.72 15.12
C GLU A 37 -17.34 -5.47 16.14
N ILE A 38 -16.10 -5.84 15.80
CA ILE A 38 -14.92 -5.59 16.64
C ILE A 38 -14.72 -4.08 16.86
N VAL A 39 -14.83 -3.26 15.80
CA VAL A 39 -14.71 -1.80 15.92
C VAL A 39 -15.81 -1.23 16.81
N LYS A 40 -17.05 -1.72 16.69
CA LYS A 40 -18.16 -1.26 17.56
C LYS A 40 -17.92 -1.64 19.01
N PHE A 41 -17.51 -2.88 19.28
CA PHE A 41 -17.15 -3.37 20.61
C PHE A 41 -16.07 -2.47 21.26
N LEU A 42 -14.95 -2.24 20.58
CA LEU A 42 -13.86 -1.40 21.10
C LEU A 42 -14.30 0.05 21.36
N LYS A 43 -15.14 0.61 20.49
CA LYS A 43 -15.65 1.98 20.65
C LYS A 43 -16.65 2.12 21.79
N ASN A 44 -17.64 1.23 21.85
CA ASN A 44 -18.76 1.34 22.77
C ASN A 44 -18.37 0.90 24.19
N ASP A 45 -17.61 -0.19 24.28
CA ASP A 45 -17.37 -0.88 25.56
C ASP A 45 -16.04 -0.43 26.18
N HIS A 46 -15.12 0.09 25.37
CA HIS A 46 -13.79 0.52 25.80
C HIS A 46 -13.44 1.96 25.42
N GLY A 47 -14.38 2.72 24.85
CA GLY A 47 -14.20 4.16 24.60
C GLY A 47 -13.16 4.51 23.53
N PHE A 48 -12.82 3.59 22.65
CA PHE A 48 -11.79 3.82 21.64
C PHE A 48 -12.20 4.92 20.65
N THR A 49 -11.20 5.69 20.20
CA THR A 49 -11.34 6.49 18.97
C THR A 49 -11.41 5.56 17.76
N HIS A 50 -11.94 6.06 16.63
CA HIS A 50 -12.04 5.24 15.43
C HIS A 50 -10.68 4.72 14.95
N GLY A 51 -9.62 5.54 15.03
CA GLY A 51 -8.28 5.15 14.62
C GLY A 51 -7.77 3.94 15.40
N PHE A 52 -7.79 4.00 16.73
CA PHE A 52 -7.35 2.89 17.57
C PHE A 52 -8.23 1.65 17.38
N ALA A 53 -9.56 1.83 17.32
CA ALA A 53 -10.47 0.69 17.17
C ALA A 53 -10.22 -0.03 15.84
N ASN A 54 -10.00 0.74 14.77
CA ASN A 54 -9.70 0.20 13.45
C ASN A 54 -8.34 -0.52 13.43
N MET A 55 -7.32 0.04 14.07
CA MET A 55 -5.98 -0.58 14.13
C MET A 55 -6.02 -1.92 14.85
N VAL A 56 -6.60 -1.99 16.06
CA VAL A 56 -6.70 -3.24 16.82
C VAL A 56 -7.54 -4.26 16.06
N ALA A 57 -8.67 -3.85 15.46
CA ALA A 57 -9.50 -4.76 14.68
C ALA A 57 -8.77 -5.35 13.46
N LEU A 58 -8.00 -4.53 12.73
CA LEU A 58 -7.21 -5.02 11.59
C LEU A 58 -6.14 -6.02 12.04
N LYS A 59 -5.43 -5.70 13.12
CA LYS A 59 -4.36 -6.52 13.70
C LYS A 59 -4.88 -7.84 14.28
N ALA A 60 -5.96 -7.79 15.05
CA ALA A 60 -6.58 -9.00 15.61
C ALA A 60 -7.07 -9.96 14.53
N LYS A 61 -7.45 -9.44 13.36
CA LYS A 61 -7.85 -10.22 12.18
C LYS A 61 -6.70 -10.60 11.24
N GLY A 62 -5.47 -10.15 11.49
CA GLY A 62 -4.32 -10.34 10.58
C GLY A 62 -4.55 -9.77 9.17
N SER A 63 -5.40 -8.74 9.05
CA SER A 63 -5.90 -8.25 7.75
C SER A 63 -5.21 -6.97 7.25
N ASP A 64 -4.36 -6.35 8.07
CA ASP A 64 -3.47 -5.30 7.60
C ASP A 64 -2.26 -5.88 6.87
N ALA A 65 -1.72 -5.12 5.92
CA ALA A 65 -0.52 -5.51 5.18
C ALA A 65 0.70 -5.76 6.09
N GLY A 66 0.77 -5.10 7.25
CA GLY A 66 1.87 -5.29 8.20
C GLY A 66 1.78 -6.57 9.04
N SER A 67 0.71 -7.35 8.88
CA SER A 67 0.56 -8.68 9.49
C SER A 67 0.87 -9.83 8.52
N ALA A 68 1.23 -9.52 7.26
CA ALA A 68 1.71 -10.54 6.33
C ALA A 68 3.11 -11.01 6.74
N GLU A 69 3.30 -12.33 6.88
CA GLU A 69 4.60 -12.93 7.21
C GLU A 69 5.59 -12.80 6.05
N ASN A 70 5.12 -12.99 4.81
CA ASN A 70 5.89 -12.77 3.59
C ASN A 70 5.27 -11.65 2.75
N PRO A 71 6.02 -10.58 2.40
CA PRO A 71 5.56 -9.55 1.45
C PRO A 71 5.13 -10.09 0.08
N GLU A 72 5.67 -11.23 -0.36
CA GLU A 72 5.30 -11.88 -1.62
C GLU A 72 3.84 -12.35 -1.60
N ASP A 73 3.33 -12.81 -0.45
CA ASP A 73 1.92 -13.20 -0.29
C ASP A 73 0.97 -12.03 -0.59
N LEU A 74 1.37 -10.80 -0.27
CA LEU A 74 0.59 -9.60 -0.57
C LEU A 74 0.54 -9.34 -2.08
N VAL A 75 1.66 -9.56 -2.77
CA VAL A 75 1.71 -9.44 -4.23
C VAL A 75 0.83 -10.52 -4.85
N GLU A 76 0.98 -11.80 -4.48
CA GLU A 76 0.14 -12.88 -4.99
C GLU A 76 -1.36 -12.60 -4.79
N LYS A 77 -1.75 -12.14 -3.60
CA LYS A 77 -3.14 -11.74 -3.30
C LYS A 77 -3.65 -10.62 -4.21
N GLN A 78 -2.82 -9.64 -4.56
CA GLN A 78 -3.21 -8.53 -5.46
C GLN A 78 -3.54 -9.02 -6.88
N TYR A 79 -2.86 -10.07 -7.34
CA TYR A 79 -2.97 -10.61 -8.69
C TYR A 79 -3.91 -11.81 -8.83
N LYS A 80 -4.49 -12.33 -7.73
CA LYS A 80 -5.50 -13.39 -7.81
C LYS A 80 -6.69 -12.99 -8.69
N GLY A 81 -6.96 -13.75 -9.73
CA GLY A 81 -7.95 -13.46 -10.78
C GLY A 81 -7.53 -12.38 -11.79
N LYS A 82 -6.25 -12.01 -11.80
CA LYS A 82 -5.58 -11.01 -12.66
C LYS A 82 -4.16 -11.45 -13.05
N GLU A 83 -3.91 -12.76 -13.08
CA GLU A 83 -2.59 -13.37 -13.20
C GLU A 83 -1.87 -12.94 -14.50
N GLN A 84 -2.63 -12.64 -15.55
CA GLN A 84 -2.14 -12.10 -16.82
C GLN A 84 -1.40 -10.75 -16.70
N LEU A 85 -1.54 -10.04 -15.58
CA LEU A 85 -0.82 -8.78 -15.32
C LEU A 85 0.53 -9.00 -14.62
N LEU A 86 0.82 -10.22 -14.11
CA LEU A 86 2.08 -10.52 -13.44
C LEU A 86 3.31 -10.25 -14.33
N PRO A 87 3.34 -10.65 -15.62
CA PRO A 87 4.49 -10.36 -16.48
C PRO A 87 4.78 -8.86 -16.63
N ILE A 88 3.75 -8.02 -16.64
CA ILE A 88 3.90 -6.55 -16.71
C ILE A 88 4.51 -6.02 -15.41
N TYR A 89 4.02 -6.51 -14.27
CA TYR A 89 4.55 -6.17 -12.96
C TYR A 89 6.02 -6.54 -12.81
N GLU A 90 6.37 -7.78 -13.15
CA GLU A 90 7.73 -8.30 -13.06
C GLU A 90 8.70 -7.52 -13.96
N ALA A 91 8.30 -7.24 -15.20
CA ALA A 91 9.09 -6.43 -16.13
C ALA A 91 9.32 -5.01 -15.58
N LEU A 92 8.27 -4.37 -15.04
CA LEU A 92 8.39 -3.03 -14.47
C LEU A 92 9.29 -3.01 -13.22
N VAL A 93 9.15 -4.00 -12.35
CA VAL A 93 10.02 -4.17 -11.16
C VAL A 93 11.47 -4.36 -11.56
N ALA A 94 11.74 -5.16 -12.59
CA ALA A 94 13.10 -5.37 -13.11
C ALA A 94 13.74 -4.06 -13.61
N GLN A 95 12.96 -3.16 -14.21
CA GLN A 95 13.43 -1.83 -14.60
C GLN A 95 13.66 -0.92 -13.40
N LEU A 96 12.72 -0.87 -12.45
CA LEU A 96 12.83 -0.03 -11.25
C LEU A 96 14.05 -0.39 -10.39
N LYS A 97 14.36 -1.69 -10.26
CA LYS A 97 15.55 -2.15 -9.53
C LYS A 97 16.88 -1.66 -10.13
N GLN A 98 16.89 -1.26 -11.41
CA GLN A 98 18.08 -0.71 -12.06
C GLN A 98 18.33 0.77 -11.70
N PHE A 99 17.40 1.45 -11.03
CA PHE A 99 17.55 2.87 -10.72
C PHE A 99 18.56 3.14 -9.60
N GLY A 100 18.78 2.16 -8.71
CA GLY A 100 19.74 2.19 -7.62
C GLY A 100 19.34 1.31 -6.44
N ASP A 101 20.30 1.04 -5.55
CA ASP A 101 20.11 0.15 -4.39
C ASP A 101 19.12 0.71 -3.34
N GLU A 102 18.81 2.01 -3.41
CA GLU A 102 17.87 2.68 -2.51
C GLU A 102 16.39 2.39 -2.86
N VAL A 103 16.11 1.72 -3.99
CA VAL A 103 14.75 1.37 -4.40
C VAL A 103 14.22 0.23 -3.54
N GLU A 104 13.18 0.53 -2.76
CA GLU A 104 12.45 -0.43 -1.94
C GLU A 104 11.04 -0.64 -2.52
N LEU A 105 10.65 -1.91 -2.63
CA LEU A 105 9.28 -2.31 -2.89
C LEU A 105 8.59 -2.60 -1.56
N ALA A 106 7.49 -1.91 -1.30
CA ALA A 106 6.67 -2.07 -0.10
C ALA A 106 5.26 -2.53 -0.50
N PRO A 107 5.02 -3.85 -0.65
CA PRO A 107 3.71 -4.41 -0.91
C PRO A 107 2.68 -4.00 0.15
N LYS A 108 1.48 -3.65 -0.30
CA LYS A 108 0.29 -3.38 0.51
C LYS A 108 -0.81 -4.37 0.10
N ASN A 109 -2.01 -4.24 0.65
CA ASN A 109 -3.11 -5.15 0.32
C ASN A 109 -3.59 -5.01 -1.14
N ALA A 110 -3.50 -3.82 -1.73
CA ALA A 110 -4.09 -3.52 -3.04
C ALA A 110 -3.09 -3.07 -4.11
N TYR A 111 -1.89 -2.67 -3.71
CA TYR A 111 -0.85 -2.15 -4.59
C TYR A 111 0.53 -2.36 -3.97
N VAL A 112 1.57 -2.20 -4.77
CA VAL A 112 2.95 -2.15 -4.30
C VAL A 112 3.43 -0.71 -4.34
N SER A 113 3.79 -0.16 -3.18
CA SER A 113 4.44 1.16 -3.11
C SER A 113 5.90 1.02 -3.51
N VAL A 114 6.39 1.92 -4.36
CA VAL A 114 7.80 1.99 -4.75
C VAL A 114 8.40 3.25 -4.16
N ARG A 115 9.45 3.10 -3.37
CA ARG A 115 10.00 4.19 -2.54
C ARG A 115 11.52 4.19 -2.54
N SER A 116 12.08 5.37 -2.30
CA SER A 116 13.45 5.55 -1.81
C SER A 116 13.34 6.15 -0.40
N LYS A 117 13.78 7.41 -0.18
CA LYS A 117 13.51 8.11 1.08
C LYS A 117 12.01 8.38 1.27
N LYS A 118 11.31 8.69 0.17
CA LYS A 118 9.84 8.80 0.11
C LYS A 118 9.28 7.98 -1.05
N GLN A 119 7.97 7.72 -1.03
CA GLN A 119 7.28 7.05 -2.14
C GLN A 119 7.38 7.92 -3.40
N PHE A 120 7.80 7.33 -4.52
CA PHE A 120 7.89 8.00 -5.82
C PHE A 120 6.98 7.38 -6.88
N ALA A 121 6.62 6.11 -6.71
CA ALA A 121 5.65 5.45 -7.56
C ALA A 121 4.80 4.44 -6.77
N LEU A 122 3.72 3.98 -7.38
CA LEU A 122 2.96 2.82 -6.92
C LEU A 122 2.50 2.00 -8.11
N ILE A 123 2.45 0.68 -7.93
CA ILE A 123 2.03 -0.27 -8.96
C ILE A 123 0.77 -0.97 -8.49
N GLN A 124 -0.33 -0.83 -9.22
CA GLN A 124 -1.63 -1.35 -8.82
C GLN A 124 -2.30 -2.15 -9.95
N PRO A 125 -2.63 -3.43 -9.77
CA PRO A 125 -3.48 -4.16 -10.70
C PRO A 125 -4.94 -3.70 -10.55
N SER A 126 -5.29 -2.54 -11.12
CA SER A 126 -6.57 -1.87 -10.88
C SER A 126 -7.80 -2.61 -11.44
N THR A 127 -7.63 -3.36 -12.51
CA THR A 127 -8.71 -4.17 -13.10
C THR A 127 -8.18 -5.56 -13.47
N LYS A 128 -9.01 -6.43 -14.07
CA LYS A 128 -8.54 -7.73 -14.55
C LYS A 128 -7.48 -7.60 -15.65
N THR A 129 -7.57 -6.59 -16.50
CA THR A 129 -6.76 -6.46 -17.73
C THR A 129 -5.92 -5.18 -17.76
N ARG A 130 -5.83 -4.46 -16.63
CA ARG A 130 -5.11 -3.19 -16.57
C ARG A 130 -4.36 -3.03 -15.26
N LEU A 131 -3.10 -2.68 -15.38
CA LEU A 131 -2.21 -2.28 -14.31
C LEU A 131 -2.00 -0.75 -14.41
N ASP A 132 -2.19 -0.05 -13.31
CA ASP A 132 -2.01 1.39 -13.23
C ASP A 132 -0.73 1.69 -12.44
N VAL A 133 0.15 2.52 -13.02
CA VAL A 133 1.38 3.00 -12.40
C VAL A 133 1.15 4.44 -11.95
N GLY A 134 1.04 4.67 -10.65
CA GLY A 134 1.01 6.02 -10.09
C GLY A 134 2.42 6.58 -9.99
N ILE A 135 2.60 7.86 -10.30
CA ILE A 135 3.90 8.53 -10.32
C ILE A 135 3.82 9.87 -9.58
N ASN A 136 4.80 10.15 -8.73
CA ASN A 136 4.98 11.42 -8.04
C ASN A 136 5.92 12.33 -8.83
N LEU A 137 5.34 13.10 -9.76
CA LEU A 137 5.99 14.18 -10.50
C LEU A 137 5.18 15.45 -10.27
N ARG A 138 5.46 16.21 -9.21
CA ARG A 138 4.67 17.41 -8.92
C ARG A 138 5.22 18.58 -9.73
N GLY A 139 4.33 19.38 -10.31
CA GLY A 139 4.73 20.53 -11.14
C GLY A 139 5.01 20.20 -12.61
N ARG A 140 4.86 18.94 -13.02
CA ARG A 140 4.82 18.54 -14.42
C ARG A 140 3.37 18.53 -14.91
N GLU A 141 3.13 18.96 -16.15
CA GLU A 141 1.82 18.81 -16.79
C GLU A 141 1.63 17.39 -17.33
N ALA A 142 0.39 16.93 -17.31
CA ALA A 142 -0.01 15.68 -17.91
C ALA A 142 0.11 15.77 -19.44
N GLU A 143 0.73 14.77 -20.07
CA GLU A 143 0.96 14.73 -21.50
C GLU A 143 0.96 13.29 -22.01
N GLY A 144 0.32 13.06 -23.16
CA GLY A 144 0.26 11.74 -23.79
C GLY A 144 -0.29 10.67 -22.86
N ARG A 145 0.53 9.67 -22.53
CA ARG A 145 0.18 8.56 -21.62
C ARG A 145 0.30 8.92 -20.13
N LEU A 146 0.96 10.03 -19.79
CA LEU A 146 1.08 10.53 -18.43
C LEU A 146 -0.16 11.34 -18.08
N GLU A 147 -1.15 10.69 -17.49
CA GLU A 147 -2.40 11.32 -17.09
C GLU A 147 -2.29 11.94 -15.69
N ASN A 148 -3.13 12.92 -15.37
CA ASN A 148 -3.40 13.27 -13.98
C ASN A 148 -3.98 12.06 -13.24
N SER A 149 -3.55 11.83 -11.99
CA SER A 149 -4.00 10.68 -11.20
C SER A 149 -5.52 10.70 -10.94
N GLY A 150 -6.10 11.88 -10.74
CA GLY A 150 -7.53 12.05 -10.50
C GLY A 150 -8.01 11.21 -9.32
N SER A 151 -9.11 10.47 -9.50
CA SER A 151 -9.68 9.60 -8.47
C SER A 151 -8.92 8.27 -8.25
N PHE A 152 -7.83 8.03 -8.98
CA PHE A 152 -7.05 6.80 -8.86
C PHE A 152 -6.40 6.66 -7.49
N ASN A 153 -5.62 7.67 -7.10
CA ASN A 153 -4.88 7.69 -5.85
C ASN A 153 -4.48 9.12 -5.52
N ALA A 154 -4.94 9.63 -4.37
CA ALA A 154 -4.67 11.00 -3.94
C ALA A 154 -3.19 11.25 -3.58
N MET A 155 -2.39 10.21 -3.39
CA MET A 155 -0.96 10.34 -3.07
C MET A 155 -0.08 10.52 -4.31
N CYS A 156 -0.57 10.13 -5.50
CA CYS A 156 0.14 10.32 -6.77
C CYS A 156 -0.34 11.57 -7.50
N SER A 157 0.57 12.28 -8.16
CA SER A 157 0.18 13.39 -9.05
C SER A 157 -0.27 12.89 -10.42
N HIS A 158 0.40 11.84 -10.92
CA HIS A 158 0.15 11.30 -12.25
C HIS A 158 -0.13 9.79 -12.22
N ARG A 159 -0.63 9.27 -13.34
CA ARG A 159 -0.81 7.85 -13.61
C ARG A 159 -0.47 7.55 -15.07
N VAL A 160 0.15 6.40 -15.29
CA VAL A 160 0.21 5.72 -16.59
C VAL A 160 -0.55 4.39 -16.51
N ARG A 161 -1.30 4.06 -17.55
CA ARG A 161 -2.08 2.82 -17.64
C ARG A 161 -1.35 1.81 -18.54
N LEU A 162 -1.26 0.56 -18.09
CA LEU A 162 -0.60 -0.54 -18.78
C LEU A 162 -1.55 -1.72 -19.02
N GLN A 163 -1.58 -2.23 -20.25
CA GLN A 163 -2.30 -3.44 -20.65
C GLN A 163 -1.38 -4.59 -21.05
N ASN A 164 -0.13 -4.30 -21.43
CA ASN A 164 0.89 -5.28 -21.79
C ASN A 164 2.29 -4.77 -21.43
N ALA A 165 3.32 -5.61 -21.61
CA ALA A 165 4.70 -5.27 -21.24
C ALA A 165 5.41 -4.36 -22.26
N GLU A 166 4.97 -4.33 -23.52
CA GLU A 166 5.56 -3.47 -24.57
C GLU A 166 5.31 -1.98 -24.30
N GLU A 167 4.25 -1.70 -23.53
CA GLU A 167 3.91 -0.37 -23.04
C GLU A 167 4.84 0.14 -21.92
N ILE A 168 5.84 -0.64 -21.50
CA ILE A 168 6.94 -0.19 -20.63
C ILE A 168 8.03 0.40 -21.53
N ASP A 169 7.74 1.59 -22.03
CA ASP A 169 8.59 2.32 -22.98
C ASP A 169 9.57 3.29 -22.29
N THR A 170 10.41 3.93 -23.09
CA THR A 170 11.40 4.90 -22.61
C THR A 170 10.77 6.10 -21.91
N ASP A 171 9.55 6.48 -22.29
CA ASP A 171 8.85 7.61 -21.69
C ASP A 171 8.39 7.27 -20.27
N LEU A 172 7.77 6.10 -20.07
CA LEU A 172 7.40 5.61 -18.74
C LEU A 172 8.62 5.49 -17.84
N ILE A 173 9.71 4.88 -18.33
CA ILE A 173 10.94 4.73 -17.56
C ILE A 173 11.55 6.11 -17.25
N GLY A 174 11.52 7.05 -18.19
CA GLY A 174 11.97 8.42 -17.98
C GLY A 174 11.19 9.16 -16.89
N TRP A 175 9.86 9.04 -16.88
CA TRP A 175 9.01 9.61 -15.83
C TRP A 175 9.27 9.00 -14.46
N LEU A 176 9.39 7.67 -14.39
CA LEU A 176 9.70 6.97 -13.15
C LEU A 176 11.09 7.35 -12.62
N LYS A 177 12.07 7.52 -13.51
CA LYS A 177 13.43 7.91 -13.13
C LYS A 177 13.47 9.35 -12.60
N ALA A 178 12.77 10.28 -13.24
CA ALA A 178 12.63 11.65 -12.74
C ALA A 178 11.97 11.69 -11.35
N ALA A 179 10.88 10.93 -11.15
CA ALA A 179 10.20 10.83 -9.86
C ALA A 179 11.11 10.23 -8.78
N TYR A 180 11.90 9.21 -9.14
CA TYR A 180 12.89 8.61 -8.26
C TYR A 180 13.94 9.64 -7.80
N GLU A 181 14.54 10.40 -8.72
CA GLU A 181 15.55 11.41 -8.35
C GLU A 181 14.96 12.53 -7.46
N GLU A 182 13.72 12.96 -7.70
CA GLU A 182 13.01 13.91 -6.80
C GLU A 182 12.70 13.34 -5.40
N ALA A 183 12.78 12.01 -5.28
CA ALA A 183 12.46 11.27 -4.06
C ALA A 183 13.65 10.87 -3.19
N ARG A 184 14.86 11.05 -3.71
CA ARG A 184 16.11 10.80 -2.99
C ARG A 184 16.43 11.89 -1.97
#